data_AF-A0A8H7Q172-F1
#
_entry.id   AF-A0A8H7Q172-F1
#
_cell.length_a   1.000
_cell.length_b   1.000
_cell.length_c   1.000
_cell.angle_alpha   90.00
_cell.angle_beta   90.00
_cell.angle_gamma   90.00
#
_symmetry.space_group_name_H-M   'P 1'
#
loop_
_entity.id
_entity.type
_entity.pdbx_description
1 polymer ?
#
loop_
_entity_poly.entity_id
_entity_poly.type
_entity_poly.pdbx_seq_one_letter_code
_entity_poly.pdbx_strand_id
1 'polypeptide(L)'
;MLSTYRQLLREIRTQYTKVANHASFEHDLKVAFRDSRQITDELRLADMKENAENILLFLKSTRQHKELLERYNPALMDQSKRIELSAHRVGLNLPKQYNPANPGPLEFPRMQSQEAAVQERVGKAFGNVATEDTEAKVY
;
A
#
# COMPACT_ATOMS: atom_id res chain seq x y z
N MET A 1 -27.84 0.06 -20.31
CA MET A 1 -27.44 1.49 -20.23
C MET A 1 -27.16 1.98 -18.82
N LEU A 2 -28.05 1.79 -17.82
CA LEU A 2 -27.78 2.34 -16.47
C LEU A 2 -26.61 1.66 -15.74
N SER A 3 -26.30 0.39 -16.02
CA SER A 3 -25.14 -0.29 -15.45
C SER A 3 -23.82 0.27 -16.00
N THR A 4 -23.69 0.38 -17.32
CA THR A 4 -22.50 0.89 -18.01
C THR A 4 -22.21 2.33 -17.62
N TYR A 5 -23.22 3.20 -17.62
CA TYR A 5 -23.12 4.58 -17.13
C TYR A 5 -22.57 4.67 -15.70
N ARG A 6 -23.12 3.89 -14.76
CA ARG A 6 -22.66 3.89 -13.37
C ARG A 6 -21.23 3.38 -13.21
N GLN A 7 -20.85 2.35 -13.98
CA GLN A 7 -19.48 1.84 -13.96
C GLN A 7 -18.50 2.88 -14.51
N LEU A 8 -18.86 3.55 -15.60
CA LEU A 8 -18.03 4.56 -16.24
C LEU A 8 -17.83 5.77 -15.32
N LEU A 9 -18.90 6.27 -14.69
CA LEU A 9 -18.80 7.33 -13.67
C LEU A 9 -17.90 6.93 -12.49
N ARG A 10 -17.99 5.68 -12.01
CA ARG A 10 -17.15 5.19 -10.91
C ARG A 10 -15.68 5.14 -11.31
N GLU A 11 -15.37 4.71 -12.53
CA GLU A 11 -14.02 4.67 -13.06
C GLU A 11 -13.43 6.07 -13.22
N ILE A 12 -14.16 6.99 -13.86
CA ILE A 12 -13.70 8.38 -14.01
C ILE A 12 -13.46 9.02 -12.65
N ARG A 13 -14.38 8.81 -11.70
CA ARG A 13 -14.24 9.39 -10.37
C ARG A 13 -13.01 8.87 -9.64
N THR A 14 -12.71 7.59 -9.80
CA THR A 14 -11.58 6.95 -9.13
C THR A 14 -10.26 7.39 -9.75
N GLN A 15 -10.19 7.53 -11.08
CA GLN A 15 -8.94 7.81 -11.78
C GLN A 15 -8.65 9.31 -11.93
N TYR A 16 -9.66 10.15 -12.17
CA TYR A 16 -9.45 11.55 -12.54
C TYR A 16 -9.95 12.55 -11.49
N THR A 17 -11.15 12.40 -10.92
CA THR A 17 -11.62 13.41 -9.94
C THR A 17 -10.94 13.30 -8.59
N LYS A 18 -10.76 12.09 -8.04
CA LYS A 18 -10.05 11.91 -6.76
C LYS A 18 -8.56 12.22 -6.83
N VAL A 19 -7.93 11.91 -7.95
CA VAL A 19 -6.46 12.01 -8.10
C VAL A 19 -6.05 13.37 -8.67
N ALA A 20 -6.80 13.91 -9.62
CA ALA A 20 -6.44 15.11 -10.38
C ALA A 20 -7.40 16.30 -10.17
N ASN A 21 -8.41 16.21 -9.29
CA ASN A 21 -9.39 17.27 -9.00
C ASN A 21 -10.15 17.82 -10.23
N HIS A 22 -10.24 17.07 -11.32
CA HIS A 22 -10.95 17.51 -12.53
C HIS A 22 -12.41 17.08 -12.55
N ALA A 23 -13.29 17.85 -11.90
CA ALA A 23 -14.74 17.60 -11.83
C ALA A 23 -15.49 17.81 -13.17
N SER A 24 -14.89 18.49 -14.14
CA SER A 24 -15.50 18.77 -15.45
C SER A 24 -15.85 17.49 -16.21
N PHE A 25 -14.96 16.49 -16.22
CA PHE A 25 -15.20 15.23 -16.94
C PHE A 25 -16.43 14.48 -16.44
N GLU A 26 -16.70 14.53 -15.13
CA GLU A 26 -17.91 13.93 -14.57
C GLU A 26 -19.17 14.68 -15.03
N HIS A 27 -19.10 16.02 -15.09
CA HIS A 27 -20.20 16.86 -15.56
C HIS A 27 -20.47 16.63 -17.05
N ASP A 28 -19.44 16.69 -17.89
CA ASP A 28 -19.56 16.53 -19.34
C ASP A 28 -20.16 15.17 -19.69
N LEU A 29 -19.77 14.12 -18.97
CA LEU A 29 -20.35 12.80 -19.16
C LEU A 29 -21.82 12.74 -18.76
N LYS A 30 -22.21 13.38 -17.64
CA LYS A 30 -23.62 13.47 -17.24
C LYS A 30 -24.46 14.18 -18.29
N VAL A 31 -23.93 15.27 -18.87
CA VAL A 31 -24.60 16.03 -19.93
C VAL A 31 -24.75 15.15 -21.18
N ALA A 32 -23.67 14.51 -21.65
CA ALA A 32 -23.72 13.62 -22.81
C ALA A 32 -24.72 12.45 -22.66
N PHE A 33 -24.79 11.83 -21.47
CA PHE A 33 -25.76 10.76 -21.19
C PHE A 33 -27.21 11.29 -21.02
N ARG A 34 -27.37 12.55 -20.64
CA ARG A 34 -28.69 13.20 -20.55
C ARG A 34 -29.21 13.57 -21.94
N ASP A 35 -28.35 14.09 -22.80
CA ASP A 35 -28.69 14.48 -24.17
C ASP A 35 -29.03 13.25 -25.02
N SER A 36 -28.27 12.16 -24.84
CA SER A 36 -28.54 10.89 -25.53
C SER A 36 -29.86 10.22 -25.13
N ARG A 37 -30.53 10.66 -24.06
CA ARG A 37 -31.87 10.18 -23.69
C ARG A 37 -32.95 10.63 -24.67
N GLN A 38 -32.70 11.71 -25.42
CA GLN A 38 -33.64 12.27 -26.40
C GLN A 38 -33.48 11.66 -27.79
N ILE A 39 -32.50 10.76 -27.99
CA ILE A 39 -32.26 10.10 -29.26
C ILE A 39 -33.31 8.99 -29.45
N THR A 40 -34.12 9.14 -30.50
CA THR A 40 -35.16 8.17 -30.88
C THR A 40 -34.62 7.10 -31.85
N ASP A 41 -33.51 7.38 -32.55
CA ASP A 41 -32.90 6.47 -33.53
C ASP A 41 -32.21 5.27 -32.85
N GLU A 42 -32.66 4.06 -33.17
CA GLU A 42 -32.16 2.82 -32.57
C GLU A 42 -30.69 2.54 -32.93
N LEU A 43 -30.28 2.78 -34.17
CA LEU A 43 -28.89 2.60 -34.62
C LEU A 43 -27.93 3.50 -33.83
N ARG A 44 -28.29 4.77 -33.69
CA ARG A 44 -27.48 5.75 -32.96
C ARG A 44 -27.40 5.43 -31.46
N LEU A 45 -28.46 4.84 -30.90
CA LEU A 45 -28.46 4.36 -29.52
C LEU A 45 -27.52 3.16 -29.34
N ALA A 46 -27.49 2.24 -30.30
CA ALA A 46 -26.59 1.09 -30.30
C ALA A 46 -25.13 1.53 -30.39
N ASP A 47 -24.79 2.43 -31.32
CA ASP A 47 -23.45 2.98 -31.48
C ASP A 47 -22.98 3.69 -30.19
N MET A 48 -23.85 4.50 -29.58
CA MET A 48 -23.54 5.18 -28.32
C MET A 48 -23.26 4.19 -27.18
N LYS A 49 -24.04 3.11 -27.12
CA LYS A 49 -23.83 2.04 -26.13
C LYS A 49 -22.47 1.37 -26.32
N GLU A 50 -22.15 0.99 -27.55
CA GLU A 50 -20.87 0.35 -27.87
C GLU A 50 -19.70 1.28 -27.52
N ASN A 51 -19.79 2.55 -27.90
CA ASN A 51 -18.78 3.56 -27.55
C ASN A 51 -18.59 3.68 -26.03
N ALA A 52 -19.68 3.70 -25.25
CA ALA A 52 -19.60 3.74 -23.80
C ALA A 52 -18.93 2.49 -23.20
N GLU A 53 -19.18 1.31 -23.77
CA GLU A 53 -18.55 0.05 -23.36
C GLU A 53 -17.05 0.03 -23.71
N ASN A 54 -16.68 0.51 -24.90
CA ASN A 54 -15.29 0.63 -25.35
C ASN A 54 -14.50 1.60 -24.47
N ILE A 55 -15.06 2.77 -24.14
CA ILE A 55 -14.44 3.73 -23.23
C ILE A 55 -14.26 3.11 -21.85
N LEU A 56 -15.28 2.42 -21.33
CA LEU A 56 -15.20 1.75 -20.04
C LEU A 56 -14.09 0.69 -20.02
N LEU A 57 -13.95 -0.09 -21.09
CA LEU A 57 -12.89 -1.08 -21.23
C LEU A 57 -11.51 -0.42 -21.26
N PHE A 58 -11.36 0.65 -22.02
CA PHE A 58 -10.11 1.43 -22.11
C PHE A 58 -9.68 2.02 -20.76
N LEU A 59 -10.63 2.61 -20.01
CA LEU A 59 -10.32 3.16 -18.68
C LEU A 59 -9.88 2.06 -17.70
N LYS A 60 -10.54 0.90 -17.73
CA LYS A 60 -10.16 -0.24 -16.89
C LYS A 60 -8.78 -0.77 -17.26
N SER A 61 -8.49 -0.95 -18.55
CA SER A 61 -7.19 -1.44 -19.01
C SER A 61 -6.07 -0.45 -18.71
N THR A 62 -6.33 0.86 -18.79
CA THR A 62 -5.35 1.91 -18.44
C THR A 62 -4.96 1.84 -16.97
N ARG A 63 -5.92 1.69 -16.04
CA ARG A 63 -5.62 1.50 -14.61
C ARG A 63 -4.80 0.23 -14.39
N GLN A 64 -5.25 -0.90 -14.94
CA GLN A 64 -4.54 -2.18 -14.79
C GLN A 64 -3.13 -2.12 -15.35
N HIS A 65 -2.95 -1.48 -16.51
CA HIS A 65 -1.64 -1.27 -17.10
C HIS A 65 -0.73 -0.44 -16.21
N LYS A 66 -1.24 0.65 -15.60
CA LYS A 66 -0.49 1.45 -14.63
C LYS A 66 -0.06 0.61 -13.42
N GLU A 67 -0.97 -0.17 -12.85
CA GLU A 67 -0.67 -1.05 -11.71
C GLU A 67 0.40 -2.11 -12.06
N LEU A 68 0.32 -2.71 -13.25
CA LEU A 68 1.30 -3.68 -13.73
C LEU A 68 2.67 -3.05 -13.96
N LEU A 69 2.71 -1.84 -14.54
CA LEU A 69 3.95 -1.09 -14.72
C LEU A 69 4.62 -0.80 -13.38
N GLU A 70 3.89 -0.27 -12.40
CA GLU A 70 4.43 0.03 -11.08
C GLU A 70 4.92 -1.24 -10.35
N ARG A 71 4.26 -2.38 -10.57
CA ARG A 71 4.60 -3.64 -9.89
C ARG A 71 5.70 -4.45 -10.55
N TYR A 72 5.89 -4.36 -11.87
CA TYR A 72 6.78 -5.28 -12.58
C TYR A 72 7.84 -4.59 -13.42
N ASN A 73 7.75 -3.28 -13.68
CA ASN A 73 8.75 -2.60 -14.50
C ASN A 73 10.04 -2.34 -13.70
N PRO A 74 11.15 -3.06 -13.99
CA PRO A 74 12.40 -2.87 -13.27
C PRO A 74 13.04 -1.49 -13.54
N ALA A 75 12.66 -0.78 -14.60
CA ALA A 75 13.18 0.55 -14.87
C ALA A 75 12.61 1.62 -13.93
N LEU A 76 11.38 1.41 -13.42
CA LEU A 76 10.71 2.32 -12.49
C LEU A 76 10.85 1.88 -11.02
N MET A 77 11.31 0.65 -10.78
CA MET A 77 11.55 0.15 -9.43
C MET A 77 12.84 0.71 -8.85
N ASP A 78 12.78 1.06 -7.56
CA ASP A 78 13.98 1.39 -6.80
C ASP A 78 14.99 0.22 -6.79
N GLN A 79 16.27 0.56 -6.83
CA GLN A 79 17.37 -0.37 -6.91
C GLN A 79 17.39 -1.33 -5.71
N SER A 80 17.10 -0.83 -4.51
CA SER A 80 17.09 -1.65 -3.28
C SER A 80 16.06 -2.80 -3.37
N LYS A 81 14.83 -2.46 -3.76
CA LYS A 81 13.71 -3.39 -3.93
C LYS A 81 13.97 -4.42 -5.03
N ARG A 82 14.66 -4.02 -6.10
CA ARG A 82 15.07 -4.96 -7.17
C ARG A 82 16.05 -6.01 -6.67
N ILE A 83 17.04 -5.60 -5.88
CA ILE A 83 18.03 -6.52 -5.29
C ILE A 83 17.30 -7.47 -4.32
N GLU A 84 16.39 -6.95 -3.50
CA GLU A 84 15.55 -7.73 -2.58
C GLU A 84 14.74 -8.82 -3.29
N LEU A 85 13.96 -8.45 -4.31
CA LEU A 85 13.18 -9.40 -5.10
C LEU A 85 14.07 -10.45 -5.78
N SER A 86 15.30 -10.07 -6.19
CA SER A 86 16.25 -10.98 -6.79
C SER A 86 16.82 -11.98 -5.77
N ALA A 87 17.06 -11.56 -4.53
CA ALA A 87 17.46 -12.45 -3.44
C ALA A 87 16.33 -13.44 -3.08
N HIS A 88 15.09 -12.98 -3.04
CA HIS A 88 13.95 -13.87 -2.78
C HIS A 88 13.75 -14.93 -3.87
N ARG A 89 14.11 -14.65 -5.13
CA ARG A 89 14.08 -15.65 -6.22
C ARG A 89 14.96 -16.86 -5.94
N VAL A 90 16.04 -16.69 -5.18
CA VAL A 90 16.95 -17.77 -4.78
C VAL A 90 16.69 -18.26 -3.34
N GLY A 91 15.57 -17.85 -2.73
CA GLY A 91 15.22 -18.22 -1.35
C GLY A 91 16.06 -17.53 -0.29
N LEU A 92 16.73 -16.43 -0.62
CA LEU A 92 17.55 -15.64 0.31
C LEU A 92 16.84 -14.32 0.67
N ASN A 93 17.20 -13.76 1.83
CA ASN A 93 16.78 -12.43 2.27
C ASN A 93 17.98 -11.48 2.21
N LEU A 94 17.74 -10.18 2.01
CA LEU A 94 18.82 -9.19 2.03
C LEU A 94 19.41 -9.07 3.45
N PRO A 95 20.74 -9.02 3.59
CA PRO A 95 21.37 -8.76 4.87
C PRO A 95 21.05 -7.34 5.35
N LYS A 96 21.02 -7.14 6.68
CA LYS A 96 20.86 -5.81 7.28
C LYS A 96 22.00 -4.91 6.79
N GLN A 97 21.64 -3.74 6.26
CA GLN A 97 22.64 -2.75 5.84
C GLN A 97 23.34 -2.16 7.07
N TYR A 98 24.66 -1.97 6.96
CA TYR A 98 25.45 -1.33 8.00
C TYR A 98 25.04 0.15 8.14
N ASN A 99 24.69 0.59 9.35
CA ASN A 99 24.38 1.98 9.64
C ASN A 99 25.57 2.64 10.37
N PRO A 100 26.31 3.58 9.74
CA PRO A 100 27.47 4.20 10.37
C PRO A 100 27.12 5.14 11.54
N ALA A 101 25.87 5.62 11.62
CA ALA A 101 25.42 6.50 12.71
C ALA A 101 25.09 5.73 14.00
N ASN A 102 24.87 4.42 13.89
CA ASN A 102 24.68 3.53 15.03
C ASN A 102 25.43 2.22 14.75
N PRO A 103 26.76 2.21 14.95
CA PRO A 103 27.57 1.01 14.82
C PRO A 103 27.23 0.06 15.97
N GLY A 104 26.14 -0.69 15.84
CA GLY A 104 25.83 -1.77 16.75
C GLY A 104 26.95 -2.81 16.74
N PRO A 105 27.18 -3.55 17.85
CA PRO A 105 28.07 -4.69 17.83
C PRO A 105 27.68 -5.63 16.68
N LEU A 106 28.67 -6.21 15.98
CA LEU A 106 28.41 -7.22 14.95
C LEU A 106 27.68 -8.41 15.60
N GLU A 107 26.35 -8.39 15.55
CA GLU A 107 25.51 -9.48 16.05
C GLU A 107 25.65 -10.67 15.11
N PHE A 108 26.63 -11.53 15.40
CA PHE A 108 26.58 -12.90 14.93
C PHE A 108 25.36 -13.57 15.57
N PRO A 109 24.63 -14.48 14.89
CA PRO A 109 23.55 -15.23 15.49
C PRO A 109 24.10 -16.18 16.58
N ARG A 110 24.41 -15.65 17.75
CA ARG A 110 24.75 -16.40 18.96
C ARG A 110 23.51 -16.46 19.80
N MET A 111 22.78 -17.57 19.73
CA MET A 111 21.87 -18.10 20.78
C MET A 111 21.34 -17.10 21.84
N GLN A 112 20.76 -15.96 21.42
CA GLN A 112 20.36 -14.87 22.31
C GLN A 112 19.19 -15.24 23.25
N SER A 113 18.53 -16.38 22.98
CA SER A 113 17.44 -16.90 23.80
C SER A 113 17.89 -17.35 25.20
N GLN A 114 19.17 -17.67 25.40
CA GLN A 114 19.65 -18.16 26.70
C GLN A 114 20.05 -17.02 27.64
N GLU A 115 20.67 -15.96 27.12
CA GLU A 115 21.17 -14.85 27.94
C GLU A 115 20.01 -14.01 28.52
N ALA A 116 18.97 -13.73 27.73
CA ALA A 116 17.80 -13.00 28.19
C ALA A 116 17.02 -13.79 29.28
N ALA A 117 16.89 -15.10 29.11
CA ALA A 117 16.22 -15.98 30.08
C ALA A 117 17.00 -16.10 31.39
N VAL A 118 18.34 -16.05 31.33
CA VAL A 118 19.18 -16.04 32.54
C VAL A 118 19.02 -14.73 33.30
N GLN A 119 19.01 -13.58 32.61
CA GLN A 119 18.84 -12.27 33.25
C GLN A 119 17.47 -12.12 33.93
N GLU A 120 16.40 -12.63 33.31
CA GLU A 120 15.05 -12.64 33.90
C GLU A 120 14.99 -13.50 35.17
N ARG A 121 15.63 -14.69 35.14
CA ARG A 121 15.70 -15.59 36.31
C ARG A 121 16.48 -14.98 37.47
N VAL A 122 17.58 -14.28 37.18
CA VAL A 122 18.41 -13.62 38.18
C VAL A 122 17.65 -12.44 38.81
N GLY A 123 17.02 -11.58 38.01
CA GLY A 123 16.22 -10.46 38.53
C GLY A 123 15.07 -10.91 39.44
N LYS A 124 14.43 -12.03 39.12
CA LYS A 124 13.34 -12.61 39.92
C LYS A 124 13.83 -13.24 41.24
N ALA A 125 15.06 -13.76 41.29
CA ALA A 125 15.62 -14.40 42.47
C ALA A 125 16.13 -13.41 43.52
N PHE A 126 16.59 -12.22 43.11
CA PHE A 126 17.26 -11.27 44.00
C PHE A 126 16.48 -9.96 44.23
N GLY A 127 15.26 -9.83 43.68
CA GLY A 127 14.52 -8.56 43.62
C GLY A 127 13.67 -8.13 44.84
N ASN A 128 13.62 -8.89 45.94
CA ASN A 128 12.84 -8.52 47.13
C ASN A 128 13.65 -8.71 48.42
N VAL A 129 14.46 -7.71 48.79
CA VAL A 129 14.86 -7.48 50.18
C VAL A 129 14.46 -6.04 50.50
N ALA A 130 13.34 -5.92 51.21
CA ALA A 130 12.77 -4.66 51.66
C ALA A 130 13.76 -3.93 52.57
N THR A 131 14.01 -2.66 52.28
CA THR A 131 14.55 -1.70 53.24
C THR A 131 13.37 -1.09 54.00
N GLU A 132 12.98 -1.73 55.11
CA GLU A 132 12.20 -1.08 56.17
C GLU A 132 12.98 -1.23 57.48
N ASP A 133 12.87 -0.19 58.30
CA ASP A 133 13.31 -0.06 59.70
C ASP A 133 14.79 0.29 59.96
N THR A 134 15.04 1.59 60.17
CA THR A 134 15.42 2.11 61.51
C THR A 134 15.30 3.64 61.57
N GLU A 135 14.13 4.15 61.96
CA GLU A 135 14.05 5.40 62.72
C GLU A 135 14.02 5.03 64.21
N ALA A 136 15.04 5.42 64.98
CA ALA A 136 14.99 5.43 66.44
C ALA A 136 15.85 6.57 67.03
N LYS A 137 15.14 7.65 67.39
CA LYS A 137 15.34 8.68 68.44
C LYS A 137 16.69 8.84 69.18
N VAL A 138 17.12 10.11 69.20
CA VAL A 138 17.52 10.98 70.36
C VAL A 138 18.74 10.57 71.20
N TYR A 139 19.79 11.37 71.12
CA TYR A 139 20.24 12.33 72.16
C TYR A 139 20.93 13.52 71.49
#